data_AF-A0A370JY77-F1
#
_entry.id   AF-A0A370JY77-F1
#
_cell.length_a   1.000
_cell.length_b   1.000
_cell.length_c   1.000
_cell.angle_alpha   90.00
_cell.angle_beta   90.00
_cell.angle_gamma   90.00
#
_symmetry.space_group_name_H-M   'P 1'
#
loop_
_entity.id
_entity.type
_entity.pdbx_description
1 polymer ?
#
loop_
_entity_poly.entity_id
_entity_poly.type
_entity_poly.pdbx_seq_one_letter_code
_entity_poly.pdbx_strand_id
1 'polypeptide(L)'
;MQEEILWLAEAAAIPVIWATQVFDRLVRKGTPSRAEVSDAVLAARAECVMLNKGPYLAQGIRVLAEVLRRMKAHQYKKTPRMRPLRAWG
;
A
#
# COMPACT_ATOMS: atom_id res chain seq x y z
N MET A 1 -6.60 -11.34 -5.46
CA MET A 1 -5.28 -11.73 -4.95
C MET A 1 -4.74 -10.78 -3.86
N GLN A 2 -4.23 -9.56 -4.16
CA GLN A 2 -3.61 -8.70 -3.12
C GLN A 2 -4.57 -8.32 -1.98
N GLU A 3 -5.83 -7.99 -2.27
CA GLU A 3 -6.83 -7.69 -1.23
C GLU A 3 -7.14 -8.90 -0.36
N GLU A 4 -7.14 -10.10 -0.94
CA GLU A 4 -7.41 -11.34 -0.21
C GLU A 4 -6.25 -11.67 0.73
N ILE A 5 -5.01 -11.39 0.33
CA ILE A 5 -3.82 -11.52 1.20
C ILE A 5 -3.93 -10.56 2.39
N LEU A 6 -4.28 -9.29 2.14
CA LEU A 6 -4.50 -8.32 3.21
C LEU A 6 -5.61 -8.79 4.17
N TRP A 7 -6.73 -9.30 3.65
CA TRP A 7 -7.82 -9.80 4.50
C TRP A 7 -7.41 -11.03 5.32
N LEU A 8 -6.70 -11.98 4.71
CA LEU A 8 -6.24 -13.18 5.41
C LEU A 8 -5.25 -12.83 6.52
N ALA A 9 -4.29 -11.94 6.24
CA ALA A 9 -3.29 -11.53 7.20
C ALA A 9 -3.88 -10.73 8.36
N GLU A 10 -4.81 -9.82 8.08
CA GLU A 10 -5.59 -9.10 9.11
C GLU A 10 -6.34 -10.09 10.02
N ALA A 11 -7.05 -11.06 9.44
CA ALA A 11 -7.77 -12.09 10.20
C ALA A 11 -6.84 -12.97 11.05
N ALA A 12 -5.62 -13.20 10.59
CA ALA A 12 -4.60 -13.99 11.27
C ALA A 12 -3.74 -13.16 12.25
N ALA A 13 -3.97 -11.84 12.36
CA ALA A 13 -3.12 -10.91 13.11
C ALA A 13 -1.63 -10.95 12.69
N ILE A 14 -1.37 -11.14 11.39
CA ILE A 14 -0.02 -11.18 10.80
C ILE A 14 0.23 -9.87 10.04
N PRO A 15 1.34 -9.15 10.28
CA PRO A 15 1.64 -7.92 9.56
C PRO A 15 2.02 -8.19 8.09
N VAL A 16 1.61 -7.29 7.20
CA VAL A 16 1.89 -7.34 5.76
C VAL A 16 2.89 -6.26 5.38
N ILE A 17 3.87 -6.64 4.56
CA ILE A 17 4.75 -5.71 3.85
C ILE A 17 4.28 -5.64 2.40
N TRP A 18 3.75 -4.50 1.99
CA TRP A 18 3.45 -4.23 0.59
C TRP A 18 4.74 -3.88 -0.14
N ALA A 19 5.10 -4.68 -1.13
CA ALA A 19 6.43 -4.60 -1.71
C ALA A 19 6.43 -4.69 -3.23
N THR A 20 7.55 -4.19 -3.75
CA THR A 20 7.94 -4.08 -5.16
C THR A 20 7.13 -3.04 -5.94
N GLN A 21 7.86 -2.26 -6.75
CA GLN A 21 7.34 -1.27 -7.70
C GLN A 21 6.40 -0.16 -7.19
N VAL A 22 6.18 -0.04 -5.88
CA VAL A 22 5.49 1.12 -5.32
C VAL A 22 6.28 2.38 -5.65
N PHE A 23 5.63 3.31 -6.36
CA PHE A 23 6.26 4.55 -6.81
C PHE A 23 7.59 4.36 -7.58
N ASP A 24 7.79 3.24 -8.30
CA ASP A 24 9.05 2.93 -9.01
C ASP A 24 9.46 4.04 -10.00
N ARG A 25 8.51 4.57 -10.76
CA ARG A 25 8.75 5.68 -11.70
C ARG A 25 9.05 6.97 -10.95
N LEU A 26 8.37 7.26 -9.85
CA LEU A 26 8.68 8.42 -9.02
C LEU A 26 10.10 8.33 -8.48
N VAL A 27 10.47 7.19 -7.90
CA VAL A 27 11.80 6.93 -7.35
C VAL A 27 12.90 7.02 -8.43
N ARG A 28 12.62 6.58 -9.66
CA ARG A 28 13.59 6.59 -10.77
C ARG A 28 13.63 7.89 -11.59
N LYS A 29 12.48 8.54 -11.80
CA LYS A 29 12.28 9.65 -12.76
C LYS A 29 11.69 10.92 -12.14
N GLY A 30 11.44 10.95 -10.83
CA GLY A 30 10.96 12.13 -10.10
C GLY A 30 9.47 12.46 -10.27
N THR A 31 8.74 11.68 -11.08
CA THR A 31 7.31 11.89 -11.36
C THR A 31 6.52 10.59 -11.26
N PRO A 32 5.44 10.53 -10.44
CA PRO A 32 4.60 9.34 -10.37
C PRO A 32 3.60 9.31 -11.53
N SER A 33 3.20 8.12 -11.94
CA SER A 33 2.03 7.89 -12.77
C SER A 33 0.75 7.84 -11.91
N ARG A 34 -0.41 8.00 -12.56
CA ARG A 34 -1.71 7.83 -11.89
C ARG A 34 -1.88 6.43 -11.29
N ALA A 35 -1.40 5.40 -12.00
CA ALA A 35 -1.46 4.03 -11.54
C ALA A 35 -0.67 3.83 -10.23
N GLU A 36 0.53 4.41 -10.12
CA GLU A 36 1.32 4.32 -8.89
C GLU A 36 0.70 5.06 -7.71
N VAL A 37 -0.01 6.18 -7.96
CA VAL A 37 -0.75 6.87 -6.90
C VAL A 37 -1.88 5.99 -6.39
N SER A 38 -2.63 5.34 -7.28
CA SER A 38 -3.70 4.41 -6.89
C SER A 38 -3.15 3.19 -6.14
N ASP A 39 -2.03 2.62 -6.59
CA ASP A 39 -1.35 1.52 -5.90
C ASP A 39 -0.90 1.92 -4.50
N ALA A 40 -0.27 3.10 -4.33
CA ALA A 40 0.14 3.60 -3.01
C ALA A 40 -1.03 3.82 -2.05
N VAL A 41 -2.22 4.18 -2.56
CA VAL A 41 -3.44 4.29 -1.76
C VAL A 41 -3.92 2.91 -1.29
N LEU A 42 -3.81 1.87 -2.12
CA LEU A 42 -4.12 0.49 -1.70
C LEU A 42 -3.07 -0.04 -0.72
N ALA A 43 -1.79 0.21 -0.98
CA ALA A 43 -0.66 -0.16 -0.14
C ALA A 43 -0.73 0.46 1.26
N ALA A 44 -1.42 1.61 1.42
CA ALA A 44 -1.65 2.25 2.71
C ALA A 44 -2.48 1.41 3.70
N ARG A 45 -3.01 0.27 3.27
CA ARG A 45 -3.71 -0.73 4.12
C ARG A 45 -2.76 -1.76 4.74
N ALA A 46 -1.50 -1.81 4.31
CA ALA A 46 -0.47 -2.67 4.90
C ALA A 46 0.25 -1.94 6.04
N GLU A 47 0.85 -2.70 6.96
CA GLU A 47 1.62 -2.15 8.08
C GLU A 47 2.93 -1.50 7.60
N CYS A 48 3.48 -1.99 6.50
CA CYS A 48 4.72 -1.49 5.92
C CYS A 48 4.63 -1.43 4.40
N VAL A 49 5.24 -0.40 3.82
CA VAL A 49 5.35 -0.23 2.36
C VAL A 49 6.82 -0.07 1.99
N MET A 50 7.30 -0.93 1.09
CA MET A 50 8.67 -0.91 0.59
C MET A 50 8.80 -0.01 -0.65
N LEU A 51 9.82 0.84 -0.68
CA LEU A 51 10.24 1.56 -1.89
C LEU A 51 11.55 0.98 -2.42
N ASN A 52 11.67 0.87 -3.75
CA ASN A 52 12.93 0.56 -4.40
C ASN A 52 13.94 1.71 -4.23
N LYS A 53 15.22 1.44 -4.49
CA LYS A 53 16.26 2.49 -4.54
C LYS A 53 16.15 3.31 -5.84
N GLY A 54 16.50 4.59 -5.76
CA GLY A 54 16.64 5.46 -6.93
C GLY A 54 17.00 6.90 -6.57
N PRO A 55 17.33 7.72 -7.58
CA PRO A 55 17.82 9.08 -7.37
C PRO A 55 16.82 10.01 -6.66
N TYR A 56 15.52 9.70 -6.75
CA TYR A 56 14.46 10.49 -6.13
C TYR A 56 13.86 9.81 -4.89
N LEU A 57 14.58 8.87 -4.25
CA LEU A 57 14.08 8.12 -3.10
C LEU A 57 13.57 9.02 -1.96
N ALA A 58 14.29 10.09 -1.64
CA ALA A 58 13.86 11.03 -0.58
C ALA A 58 12.52 11.73 -0.92
N GLN A 59 12.25 11.99 -2.20
CA GLN A 59 10.96 12.50 -2.67
C GLN A 59 9.90 11.40 -2.57
N GLY A 60 10.22 10.18 -2.99
CA GLY A 60 9.35 9.00 -2.86
C GLY A 60 8.88 8.78 -1.42
N ILE A 61 9.80 8.84 -0.45
CA ILE A 61 9.49 8.73 0.99
C ILE A 61 8.51 9.82 1.42
N ARG A 62 8.76 11.09 1.04
CA ARG A 62 7.88 12.22 1.41
C ARG A 62 6.47 12.06 0.84
N VAL A 63 6.37 11.67 -0.44
CA VAL A 63 5.07 11.47 -1.10
C VAL A 63 4.32 10.30 -0.47
N LEU A 64 5.00 9.17 -0.23
CA LEU A 64 4.41 8.01 0.44
C LEU A 64 3.94 8.36 1.86
N ALA A 65 4.76 9.06 2.64
CA ALA A 65 4.38 9.50 3.99
C ALA A 65 3.11 10.37 3.98
N GLU A 66 2.96 11.26 2.99
CA GLU A 66 1.77 12.09 2.86
C GLU A 66 0.53 11.26 2.47
N VAL A 67 0.66 10.28 1.58
CA VAL A 67 -0.43 9.35 1.24
C VAL A 67 -0.87 8.57 2.48
N LEU A 68 0.08 7.98 3.23
CA LEU A 68 -0.21 7.22 4.44
C LEU A 68 -0.90 8.09 5.51
N ARG A 69 -0.41 9.31 5.72
CA ARG A 69 -1.00 10.26 6.68
C ARG A 69 -2.44 10.60 6.33
N ARG A 70 -2.74 10.86 5.06
CA ARG A 70 -4.11 11.13 4.59
C ARG A 70 -5.00 9.90 4.72
N MET A 71 -4.50 8.73 4.33
CA MET A 71 -5.28 7.49 4.40
C MET A 71 -5.61 7.07 5.83
N LYS A 72 -4.71 7.28 6.80
CA LYS A 72 -4.99 7.01 8.21
C LYS A 72 -6.24 7.73 8.72
N ALA A 73 -6.49 8.96 8.28
CA ALA A 73 -7.69 9.71 8.62
C ALA A 73 -8.98 9.12 8.02
N HIS A 74 -8.88 8.40 6.89
CA HIS A 74 -10.02 7.77 6.21
C HIS A 74 -10.26 6.32 6.64
N GLN A 75 -9.22 5.58 7.05
CA GLN A 75 -9.32 4.18 7.49
C GLN A 75 -10.01 4.03 8.85
N TYR A 76 -9.88 5.03 9.76
CA TYR A 76 -10.52 4.97 11.09
C TYR A 76 -12.05 4.75 11.04
N LYS A 77 -12.71 5.14 9.95
CA LYS A 77 -14.17 4.98 9.78
C LYS A 77 -14.59 3.66 9.10
N LYS A 78 -13.65 2.82 8.67
CA LYS A 78 -13.95 1.57 7.98
C LYS A 78 -13.41 0.39 8.77
N THR A 79 -14.31 -0.34 9.42
CA THR A 79 -14.06 -1.72 9.85
C THR A 79 -14.59 -2.62 8.73
N PRO A 80 -13.76 -3.05 7.75
CA PRO A 80 -14.26 -3.85 6.65
C PRO A 80 -14.78 -5.19 7.18
N ARG A 81 -16.10 -5.41 7.08
CA ARG A 81 -16.69 -6.74 7.32
C ARG A 81 -16.15 -7.69 6.26
N MET A 82 -15.35 -8.66 6.69
CA MET A 82 -14.76 -9.65 5.79
C MET A 82 -15.87 -10.57 5.26
N ARG A 83 -15.94 -10.72 3.93
CA ARG A 83 -16.78 -11.72 3.29
C ARG A 83 -16.05 -13.07 3.31
N PRO A 84 -16.76 -14.21 3.29
CA PRO A 84 -16.13 -15.53 3.25
C PRO A 84 -15.14 -15.65 2.07
N LEU A 85 -13.91 -16.06 2.36
CA LEU A 85 -12.90 -16.33 1.34
C LEU A 85 -13.30 -17.58 0.53
N ARG A 86 -13.30 -17.47 -0.80
CA ARG A 86 -13.55 -18.58 -1.74
C ARG A 86 -12.31 -18.92 -2.58
N ALA A 87 -11.12 -18.72 -2.03
CA ALA A 87 -9.85 -18.87 -2.78
C ALA A 87 -9.35 -20.32 -2.90
N TRP A 88 -10.01 -21.28 -2.25
CA TRP A 88 -9.59 -22.69 -2.17
C TRP A 88 -10.78 -23.62 -2.42
N GLY A 89 -11.37 -23.56 -3.61
CA GLY A 89 -12.48 -24.41 -4.05
C GLY A 89 -12.32 -24.83 -5.50
#